data_AF-A0A1V2RDM3-F1
#
_entry.id   AF-A0A1V2RDM3-F1
#
_cell.length_a   1.000
_cell.length_b   1.000
_cell.length_c   1.000
_cell.angle_alpha   90.00
_cell.angle_beta   90.00
_cell.angle_gamma   90.00
#
_symmetry.space_group_name_H-M   'P 1'
#
loop_
_entity.id
_entity.type
_entity.pdbx_description
1 polymer ?
#
loop_
_entity_poly.entity_id
_entity_poly.type
_entity_poly.pdbx_seq_one_letter_code
_entity_poly.pdbx_strand_id
1 'polypeptide(L)'
;MTTSAYENRPETHDPLEDVARRLLVEIGEDPDRDGLKETPARFARWWREFSGYDAGEADTRFPLRTSGQIVMVSDIHVWSLCEHHLLPFSCVLTIAYKPHGDVLGLSKFARIAHRHAHRLQVQERLIQDVAEDVSAATGSPDVAVIGQGEHLCMSMRGIRTPALMTTSVFTGIFEEYGPARDELVATAFPRR
;
A
#
# COMPACT_ATOMS: atom_id res chain seq x y z
N MET A 1 15.98 20.52 5.42
CA MET A 1 15.87 20.98 6.82
C MET A 1 14.45 21.49 7.02
N THR A 2 13.55 20.58 7.38
CA THR A 2 12.18 20.86 7.79
C THR A 2 12.06 20.25 9.17
N THR A 3 12.47 21.01 10.17
CA THR A 3 12.31 20.66 11.58
C THR A 3 10.83 20.44 11.87
N SER A 4 10.50 19.19 12.19
CA SER A 4 9.16 18.72 12.53
C SER A 4 8.66 19.50 13.75
N ALA A 5 7.54 20.20 13.60
CA ALA A 5 6.89 20.94 14.68
C ALA A 5 6.29 20.04 15.80
N TYR A 6 6.70 18.77 15.86
CA TYR A 6 6.18 17.75 16.78
C TYR A 6 7.15 17.37 17.91
N GLU A 7 8.37 17.91 17.94
CA GLU A 7 9.42 17.43 18.86
C GLU A 7 9.38 17.95 20.30
N ASN A 8 8.33 18.67 20.73
CA ASN A 8 8.19 19.07 22.14
C ASN A 8 6.73 19.30 22.56
N ARG A 9 5.93 18.25 22.68
CA ARG A 9 4.76 18.26 23.57
C ARG A 9 4.99 17.22 24.68
N PRO A 10 4.72 17.54 25.96
CA PRO A 10 4.75 16.55 27.04
C PRO A 10 3.73 15.44 26.71
N GLU A 11 3.76 14.29 27.39
CA GLU A 11 2.77 13.21 27.23
C GLU A 11 1.34 13.71 27.55
N THR A 12 0.72 14.38 26.58
CA THR A 12 -0.52 15.14 26.72
C THR A 12 -1.44 14.73 25.59
N HIS A 13 -2.57 14.11 25.94
CA HIS A 13 -3.81 13.99 25.16
C HIS A 13 -3.70 14.25 23.66
N ASP A 14 -3.83 13.21 22.82
CA ASP A 14 -3.77 13.38 21.37
C ASP A 14 -5.05 14.07 20.86
N PRO A 15 -4.98 15.18 20.09
CA PRO A 15 -6.16 15.85 19.56
C PRO A 15 -7.12 14.95 18.75
N LEU A 16 -6.64 13.82 18.21
CA LEU A 16 -7.49 12.83 17.55
C LEU A 16 -8.46 12.13 18.52
N GLU A 17 -8.16 12.09 19.81
CA GLU A 17 -9.07 11.58 20.84
C GLU A 17 -10.32 12.47 20.93
N ASP A 18 -10.16 13.80 20.89
CA ASP A 18 -11.29 14.73 20.85
C ASP A 18 -12.13 14.56 19.58
N VAL A 19 -11.46 14.35 18.43
CA VAL A 19 -12.15 14.09 17.15
C VAL A 19 -12.96 12.81 17.24
N ALA A 20 -12.38 11.73 17.77
CA ALA A 20 -13.07 10.46 17.94
C ALA A 20 -14.26 10.56 18.89
N ARG A 21 -14.07 11.23 20.05
CA ARG A 21 -15.13 11.42 21.03
C ARG A 21 -16.28 12.23 20.42
N ARG A 22 -15.98 13.30 19.69
CA ARG A 22 -16.98 14.09 18.97
C ARG A 22 -17.70 13.25 17.92
N LEU A 23 -16.97 12.46 17.12
CA LEU A 23 -17.57 11.56 16.13
C LEU A 23 -18.59 10.62 16.79
N LEU A 24 -18.25 10.01 17.93
CA LEU A 24 -19.17 9.13 18.67
C LEU A 24 -20.46 9.84 19.05
N VAL A 25 -20.37 11.06 19.59
CA VAL A 25 -21.55 11.88 19.92
C VAL A 25 -22.38 12.19 18.68
N GLU A 26 -21.75 12.61 17.59
CA GLU A 26 -22.44 12.99 16.33
C GLU A 26 -23.15 11.80 15.67
N ILE A 27 -22.68 10.57 15.86
CA ILE A 27 -23.36 9.36 15.37
C ILE A 27 -24.38 8.79 16.37
N GLY A 28 -24.62 9.46 17.49
CA GLY A 28 -25.62 9.09 18.50
C GLY A 28 -25.16 8.02 19.51
N GLU A 29 -23.87 7.76 19.62
CA GLU A 29 -23.31 6.88 20.64
C GLU A 29 -23.04 7.65 21.95
N ASP A 30 -23.12 6.94 23.08
CA ASP A 30 -22.62 7.41 24.38
C ASP A 30 -21.11 7.09 24.50
N PRO A 31 -20.20 8.08 24.46
CA PRO A 31 -18.77 7.82 24.55
C PRO A 31 -18.33 7.28 25.91
N ASP A 32 -19.14 7.41 26.96
CA ASP A 32 -18.80 7.02 28.32
C ASP A 32 -19.25 5.59 28.67
N ARG A 33 -19.96 4.91 27.75
CA ARG A 33 -20.29 3.49 27.94
C ARG A 33 -19.03 2.62 27.97
N ASP A 34 -19.05 1.55 28.76
CA ASP A 34 -17.88 0.72 29.05
C ASP A 34 -17.07 0.27 27.82
N GLY A 35 -17.74 -0.04 26.71
CA GLY A 35 -17.09 -0.45 25.47
C GLY A 35 -16.41 0.68 24.67
N LEU A 36 -16.82 1.93 24.87
CA LEU A 36 -16.37 3.09 24.07
C LEU A 36 -15.46 4.06 24.82
N LYS A 37 -15.39 4.01 26.16
CA LYS A 37 -14.57 4.94 26.95
C LYS A 37 -13.12 5.05 26.47
N GLU A 38 -12.54 3.92 26.04
CA GLU A 38 -11.16 3.83 25.50
C GLU A 38 -11.08 3.93 23.96
N THR A 39 -12.21 4.01 23.26
CA THR A 39 -12.23 4.12 21.79
C THR A 39 -11.48 5.35 21.28
N PRO A 40 -11.62 6.55 21.87
CA PRO A 40 -10.84 7.71 21.46
C PRO A 40 -9.32 7.49 21.44
N ALA A 41 -8.77 6.95 22.53
CA ALA A 41 -7.35 6.63 22.64
C ALA A 41 -6.92 5.55 21.63
N ARG A 42 -7.74 4.51 21.42
CA ARG A 42 -7.47 3.48 20.39
C ARG A 42 -7.48 4.07 18.97
N PHE A 43 -8.44 4.95 18.68
CA PHE A 43 -8.56 5.62 17.38
C PHE A 43 -7.35 6.51 17.10
N ALA A 44 -6.95 7.35 18.05
CA ALA A 44 -5.81 8.22 17.91
C ALA A 44 -4.52 7.41 17.67
N ARG A 45 -4.27 6.40 18.51
CA ARG A 45 -3.11 5.53 18.36
C ARG A 45 -3.06 4.83 17.00
N TRP A 46 -4.18 4.30 16.53
CA TRP A 46 -4.24 3.64 15.22
C TRP A 46 -3.92 4.61 14.07
N TRP A 47 -4.44 5.85 14.11
CA TRP A 47 -4.09 6.84 13.09
C TRP A 47 -2.61 7.20 13.09
N ARG A 48 -1.98 7.28 14.26
CA ARG A 48 -0.52 7.52 14.37
C ARG A 48 0.27 6.33 13.86
N GLU A 49 -0.15 5.11 14.19
CA GLU A 49 0.46 3.88 13.68
C GLU A 49 0.36 3.79 12.16
N PHE A 50 -0.82 4.06 11.61
CA PHE A 50 -1.06 4.02 10.17
C PHE A 50 -0.29 5.12 9.44
N SER A 51 -0.52 6.39 9.76
CA SER A 51 0.11 7.51 9.03
C SER A 51 1.60 7.70 9.32
N GLY A 52 2.10 7.17 10.44
CA GLY A 52 3.49 7.22 10.84
C GLY A 52 4.27 5.93 10.53
N TYR A 53 3.69 5.00 9.77
CA TYR A 53 4.35 3.73 9.46
C TYR A 53 5.63 3.94 8.67
N ASP A 54 6.76 3.47 9.22
CA ASP A 54 8.05 3.41 8.53
C ASP A 54 8.32 1.99 8.02
N ALA A 55 8.29 1.82 6.70
CA ALA A 55 8.62 0.55 6.06
C ALA A 55 10.13 0.21 6.09
N GLY A 56 10.97 1.15 6.53
CA GLY A 56 12.42 1.06 6.54
C GLY A 56 13.05 1.17 5.13
N GLU A 57 14.36 0.97 5.07
CA GLU A 57 15.13 1.18 3.84
C GLU A 57 14.80 0.15 2.74
N ALA A 58 14.69 0.64 1.50
CA ALA A 58 14.34 -0.15 0.33
C ALA A 58 15.52 -0.47 -0.63
N ASP A 59 16.73 0.06 -0.41
CA ASP A 59 17.79 0.08 -1.45
C ASP A 59 18.89 -0.98 -1.30
N THR A 60 18.60 -2.13 -0.69
CA THR A 60 19.60 -3.21 -0.58
C THR A 60 19.58 -4.08 -1.83
N ARG A 61 20.70 -4.09 -2.56
CA ARG A 61 20.90 -4.83 -3.81
C ARG A 61 21.98 -5.89 -3.66
N PHE A 62 21.87 -6.95 -4.43
CA PHE A 62 22.84 -8.04 -4.48
C PHE A 62 23.34 -8.23 -5.92
N PRO A 63 24.65 -8.35 -6.13
CA PRO A 63 25.18 -8.57 -7.47
C PRO A 63 24.73 -9.92 -7.99
N LEU A 64 24.11 -9.94 -9.17
CA LEU A 64 23.70 -11.17 -9.83
C LEU A 64 24.41 -11.32 -11.17
N ARG A 65 25.04 -12.47 -11.37
CA ARG A 65 25.60 -12.88 -12.67
C ARG A 65 24.62 -13.80 -13.40
N THR A 66 23.37 -13.38 -13.55
CA THR A 66 22.44 -14.03 -14.49
C THR A 66 22.01 -13.03 -15.54
N SER A 67 21.79 -13.51 -16.76
CA SER A 67 21.36 -12.71 -17.90
C SER A 67 20.02 -13.22 -18.39
N GLY A 68 19.04 -12.32 -18.52
CA GLY A 68 17.81 -12.58 -19.28
C GLY A 68 16.61 -13.13 -18.51
N GLN A 69 16.67 -13.23 -17.19
CA GLN A 69 15.53 -13.69 -16.36
C GLN A 69 14.64 -12.52 -15.94
N ILE A 70 13.33 -12.76 -15.83
CA ILE A 70 12.39 -11.87 -15.14
C ILE A 70 12.36 -12.30 -13.67
N VAL A 71 12.41 -11.34 -12.76
CA VAL A 71 12.19 -11.57 -11.33
C VAL A 71 10.79 -11.10 -10.99
N MET A 72 10.00 -11.96 -10.37
CA MET A 72 8.62 -11.69 -9.98
C MET A 72 8.39 -12.05 -8.52
N VAL A 73 7.69 -11.18 -7.81
CA VAL A 73 7.22 -11.40 -6.43
C VAL A 73 5.71 -11.16 -6.42
N SER A 74 4.96 -12.21 -6.13
CA SER A 74 3.49 -12.20 -6.09
C SER A 74 2.98 -12.31 -4.66
N ASP A 75 1.67 -12.12 -4.48
CA ASP A 75 0.96 -12.24 -3.20
C ASP A 75 1.49 -11.27 -2.12
N ILE A 76 1.89 -10.06 -2.51
CA ILE A 76 2.24 -9.00 -1.57
C ILE A 76 0.94 -8.33 -1.10
N HIS A 77 0.52 -8.63 0.12
CA HIS A 77 -0.71 -8.09 0.71
C HIS A 77 -0.47 -6.74 1.39
N VAL A 78 -1.27 -5.75 1.03
CA VAL A 78 -1.32 -4.45 1.72
C VAL A 78 -2.75 -4.02 2.02
N TRP A 79 -2.88 -3.17 3.04
CA TRP A 79 -4.10 -2.45 3.37
C TRP A 79 -3.84 -0.96 3.29
N SER A 80 -4.83 -0.21 2.86
CA SER A 80 -4.78 1.25 2.78
C SER A 80 -6.15 1.85 3.05
N LEU A 81 -6.25 3.17 3.08
CA LEU A 81 -7.52 3.89 3.25
C LEU A 81 -7.84 4.66 1.97
N CYS A 82 -9.03 4.47 1.43
CA CYS A 82 -9.52 5.25 0.30
C CYS A 82 -9.66 6.71 0.72
N GLU A 83 -8.93 7.62 0.04
CA GLU A 83 -8.91 9.04 0.41
C GLU A 83 -10.28 9.73 0.34
N HIS A 84 -11.20 9.20 -0.48
CA HIS A 84 -12.55 9.73 -0.65
C HIS A 84 -13.48 9.50 0.54
N HIS A 85 -13.26 8.42 1.30
CA HIS A 85 -14.21 7.98 2.34
C HIS A 85 -13.54 7.60 3.66
N LEU A 86 -12.21 7.59 3.71
CA LEU A 86 -11.41 7.09 4.83
C LEU A 86 -11.77 5.64 5.21
N LEU A 87 -12.28 4.86 4.24
CA LEU A 87 -12.63 3.46 4.42
C LEU A 87 -11.51 2.56 3.88
N PRO A 88 -11.26 1.41 4.53
CA PRO A 88 -10.23 0.50 4.08
C PRO A 88 -10.45 -0.03 2.67
N PHE A 89 -9.36 -0.24 1.96
CA PHE A 89 -9.30 -1.19 0.85
C PHE A 89 -8.08 -2.10 1.04
N SER A 90 -8.23 -3.37 0.67
CA SER A 90 -7.13 -4.31 0.58
C SER A 90 -6.58 -4.30 -0.85
N CYS A 91 -5.30 -4.62 -1.02
CA CYS A 91 -4.71 -4.83 -2.34
C CYS A 91 -3.67 -5.95 -2.26
N VAL A 92 -3.69 -6.85 -3.24
CA VAL A 92 -2.68 -7.89 -3.45
C VAL A 92 -1.89 -7.49 -4.68
N LEU A 93 -0.57 -7.34 -4.51
CA LEU A 93 0.33 -6.89 -5.56
C LEU A 93 1.17 -8.06 -6.08
N THR A 94 1.32 -8.07 -7.41
CA THR A 94 2.36 -8.81 -8.13
C THR A 94 3.29 -7.80 -8.76
N ILE A 95 4.57 -7.88 -8.43
CA ILE A 95 5.62 -6.98 -8.93
C ILE A 95 6.62 -7.81 -9.73
N ALA A 96 6.91 -7.39 -10.96
CA ALA A 96 7.93 -7.98 -11.81
C ALA A 96 8.90 -6.92 -12.34
N TYR A 97 10.14 -7.32 -12.56
CA TYR A 97 11.12 -6.51 -13.28
C TYR A 97 12.15 -7.38 -13.98
N LYS A 98 12.84 -6.82 -14.97
CA LYS A 98 14.04 -7.44 -15.58
C LYS A 98 15.30 -6.81 -15.00
N PRO A 99 16.16 -7.57 -14.29
CA PRO A 99 17.41 -7.04 -13.75
C PRO A 99 18.41 -6.62 -14.84
N HIS A 100 19.15 -5.55 -14.59
CA HIS A 100 20.29 -5.09 -15.40
C HIS A 100 21.60 -5.19 -14.59
N GLY A 101 21.90 -6.40 -14.12
CA GLY A 101 23.07 -6.69 -13.27
C GLY A 101 22.67 -7.06 -11.84
N ASP A 102 22.26 -6.09 -11.03
CA ASP A 102 21.93 -6.34 -9.63
C ASP A 102 20.47 -6.76 -9.43
N VAL A 103 20.24 -7.59 -8.40
CA VAL A 103 18.90 -7.97 -7.94
C VAL A 103 18.55 -7.28 -6.63
N LEU A 104 17.34 -6.74 -6.58
CA LEU A 104 16.75 -6.18 -5.37
C LEU A 104 16.41 -7.30 -4.37
N GLY A 105 16.75 -7.10 -3.09
CA GLY A 105 16.38 -8.06 -2.05
C GLY A 105 14.87 -8.29 -1.94
N LEU A 106 14.44 -9.55 -1.77
CA LEU A 106 13.02 -9.93 -1.74
C LEU A 106 12.16 -9.10 -0.76
N SER A 107 12.69 -8.83 0.43
CA SER A 107 11.95 -8.04 1.44
C SER A 107 11.71 -6.59 1.03
N LYS A 108 12.44 -6.06 0.04
CA LYS A 108 12.31 -4.66 -0.39
C LYS A 108 11.05 -4.40 -1.20
N PHE A 109 10.57 -5.37 -1.97
CA PHE A 109 9.28 -5.28 -2.67
C PHE A 109 8.13 -5.02 -1.71
N ALA A 110 8.06 -5.78 -0.62
CA ALA A 110 7.07 -5.57 0.43
C ALA A 110 7.22 -4.20 1.10
N ARG A 111 8.46 -3.75 1.37
CA ARG A 111 8.70 -2.43 1.97
C ARG A 111 8.24 -1.28 1.07
N ILE A 112 8.53 -1.35 -0.23
CA ILE A 112 8.06 -0.37 -1.21
C ILE A 112 6.53 -0.35 -1.22
N ALA A 113 5.86 -1.51 -1.32
CA ALA A 113 4.41 -1.60 -1.29
C ALA A 113 3.81 -0.99 0.00
N HIS A 114 4.35 -1.34 1.17
CA HIS A 114 3.87 -0.80 2.45
C HIS A 114 4.11 0.70 2.61
N ARG A 115 5.24 1.24 2.14
CA ARG A 115 5.52 2.68 2.15
C ARG A 115 4.40 3.48 1.50
N HIS A 116 3.86 2.99 0.39
CA HIS A 116 2.79 3.67 -0.33
C HIS A 116 1.38 3.34 0.18
N ALA A 117 1.19 2.20 0.86
CA ALA A 117 -0.12 1.76 1.34
C ALA A 117 -0.56 2.42 2.66
N HIS A 118 0.37 2.81 3.53
CA HIS A 118 0.08 3.39 4.85
C HIS A 118 -0.21 4.90 4.84
N ARG A 119 -1.04 5.33 3.89
CA ARG A 119 -1.54 6.71 3.76
C ARG A 119 -2.91 6.72 3.09
N LEU A 120 -3.52 7.90 2.99
CA LEU A 120 -4.73 8.07 2.18
C LEU A 120 -4.39 7.88 0.70
N GLN A 121 -5.16 7.03 0.02
CA GLN A 121 -4.79 6.54 -1.30
C GLN A 121 -5.97 6.36 -2.27
N VAL A 122 -5.57 6.21 -3.54
CA VAL A 122 -6.32 5.56 -4.61
C VAL A 122 -5.47 4.40 -5.16
N GLN A 123 -6.11 3.31 -5.60
CA GLN A 123 -5.40 2.09 -6.01
C GLN A 123 -4.49 2.34 -7.22
N GLU A 124 -4.95 3.15 -8.17
CA GLU A 124 -4.21 3.53 -9.37
C GLU A 124 -2.86 4.19 -9.03
N ARG A 125 -2.88 5.14 -8.08
CA ARG A 125 -1.67 5.84 -7.61
C ARG A 125 -0.76 4.90 -6.82
N LEU A 126 -1.33 4.03 -5.98
CA LEU A 126 -0.56 3.01 -5.27
C LEU A 126 0.26 2.15 -6.24
N ILE A 127 -0.34 1.68 -7.33
CA ILE A 127 0.35 0.83 -8.32
C ILE A 127 1.41 1.62 -9.10
N GLN A 128 1.11 2.86 -9.50
CA GLN A 128 2.07 3.74 -10.18
C GLN A 128 3.31 4.00 -9.32
N ASP A 129 3.11 4.45 -8.08
CA ASP A 129 4.22 4.82 -7.21
C ASP A 129 5.12 3.61 -6.88
N VAL A 130 4.52 2.42 -6.71
CA VAL A 130 5.28 1.18 -6.52
C VAL A 130 6.14 0.85 -7.74
N ALA A 131 5.62 1.02 -8.96
CA ALA A 131 6.38 0.77 -10.19
C ALA A 131 7.57 1.74 -10.32
N GLU A 132 7.36 3.01 -10.00
CA GLU A 132 8.39 4.04 -10.02
C GLU A 132 9.50 3.77 -8.99
N ASP A 133 9.14 3.44 -7.75
CA ASP A 133 10.10 3.12 -6.69
C ASP A 133 10.91 1.85 -7.02
N VAL A 134 10.28 0.83 -7.63
CA VAL A 134 10.98 -0.39 -8.07
C VAL A 134 11.94 -0.07 -9.22
N SER A 135 11.53 0.75 -10.19
CA SER A 135 12.41 1.18 -11.28
C SER A 135 13.62 1.93 -10.74
N ALA A 136 13.41 2.90 -9.84
CA ALA A 136 14.49 3.64 -9.20
C ALA A 136 15.42 2.75 -8.35
N ALA A 137 14.85 1.84 -7.56
CA ALA A 137 15.59 0.93 -6.70
C ALA A 137 16.33 -0.19 -7.45
N THR A 138 16.03 -0.42 -8.73
CA THR A 138 16.72 -1.43 -9.55
C THR A 138 17.56 -0.82 -10.66
N GLY A 139 17.30 0.43 -11.04
CA GLY A 139 17.80 1.04 -12.27
C GLY A 139 17.20 0.44 -13.54
N SER A 140 16.20 -0.44 -13.43
CA SER A 140 15.58 -1.09 -14.57
C SER A 140 14.40 -0.27 -15.11
N PRO A 141 14.35 0.02 -16.42
CA PRO A 141 13.16 0.58 -17.06
C PRO A 141 12.06 -0.49 -17.29
N ASP A 142 12.41 -1.76 -17.10
CA ASP A 142 11.56 -2.92 -17.38
C ASP A 142 10.85 -3.36 -16.10
N VAL A 143 9.72 -2.74 -15.77
CA VAL A 143 8.96 -3.00 -14.54
C VAL A 143 7.49 -3.24 -14.87
N ALA A 144 6.87 -4.11 -14.09
CA ALA A 144 5.43 -4.30 -14.12
C ALA A 144 4.88 -4.47 -12.71
N VAL A 145 3.73 -3.85 -12.45
CA VAL A 145 3.01 -4.01 -11.18
C VAL A 145 1.54 -4.24 -11.51
N ILE A 146 0.97 -5.30 -10.96
CA ILE A 146 -0.46 -5.61 -11.03
C ILE A 146 -0.98 -5.62 -9.61
N GLY A 147 -2.05 -4.86 -9.36
CA GLY A 147 -2.76 -4.82 -8.09
C GLY A 147 -4.20 -5.29 -8.24
N GLN A 148 -4.63 -6.18 -7.36
CA GLN A 148 -6.03 -6.58 -7.21
C GLN A 148 -6.54 -6.19 -5.83
N GLY A 149 -7.55 -5.34 -5.75
CA GLY A 149 -8.04 -4.81 -4.48
C GLY A 149 -9.54 -4.90 -4.30
N GLU A 150 -9.96 -5.03 -3.04
CA GLU A 150 -11.36 -4.91 -2.63
C GLU A 150 -11.55 -3.63 -1.81
N HIS A 151 -12.57 -2.85 -2.16
CA HIS A 151 -12.81 -1.51 -1.61
C HIS A 151 -14.05 -1.48 -0.74
N LEU A 152 -13.90 -1.26 0.57
CA LEU A 152 -15.05 -1.24 1.48
C LEU A 152 -15.99 -0.08 1.18
N CYS A 153 -15.52 1.03 0.60
CA CYS A 153 -16.41 2.11 0.17
C CYS A 153 -17.48 1.69 -0.85
N MET A 154 -17.29 0.55 -1.53
CA MET A 154 -18.25 -0.10 -2.42
C MET A 154 -18.87 -1.36 -1.79
N SER A 155 -18.06 -2.21 -1.12
CA SER A 155 -18.53 -3.49 -0.57
C SER A 155 -19.49 -3.32 0.61
N MET A 156 -19.20 -2.43 1.57
CA MET A 156 -19.98 -2.34 2.83
C MET A 156 -21.05 -1.25 2.83
N ARG A 157 -20.96 -0.26 1.94
CA ARG A 157 -21.87 0.90 1.88
C ARG A 157 -22.21 1.28 0.44
N GLY A 158 -23.13 2.22 0.28
CA GLY A 158 -23.58 2.66 -1.04
C GLY A 158 -24.24 1.50 -1.78
N ILE A 159 -23.62 1.05 -2.87
CA ILE A 159 -24.12 -0.05 -3.71
C ILE A 159 -24.01 -1.44 -3.04
N ARG A 160 -23.21 -1.58 -1.98
CA ARG A 160 -23.11 -2.78 -1.13
C ARG A 160 -22.88 -4.07 -1.92
N THR A 161 -21.95 -4.03 -2.86
CA THR A 161 -21.63 -5.16 -3.73
C THR A 161 -20.12 -5.38 -3.70
N PRO A 162 -19.64 -6.58 -3.33
CA PRO A 162 -18.21 -6.88 -3.39
C PRO A 162 -17.75 -6.91 -4.84
N ALA A 163 -16.59 -6.31 -5.11
CA ALA A 163 -15.95 -6.34 -6.41
C ALA A 163 -14.43 -6.29 -6.24
N LEU A 164 -13.71 -6.93 -7.16
CA LEU A 164 -12.27 -6.85 -7.27
C LEU A 164 -11.89 -5.83 -8.34
N MET A 165 -11.23 -4.76 -7.92
CA MET A 165 -10.63 -3.78 -8.80
C MET A 165 -9.23 -4.25 -9.21
N THR A 166 -8.98 -4.37 -10.51
CA THR A 166 -7.64 -4.69 -11.03
C THR A 166 -7.05 -3.45 -11.70
N THR A 167 -5.83 -3.10 -11.33
CA THR A 167 -5.05 -2.00 -11.90
C THR A 167 -3.65 -2.48 -12.21
N SER A 168 -3.04 -1.98 -13.28
CA SER A 168 -1.71 -2.42 -13.69
C SER A 168 -0.90 -1.29 -14.30
N VAL A 169 0.40 -1.30 -14.04
CA VAL A 169 1.39 -0.46 -14.70
C VAL A 169 2.40 -1.38 -15.38
N PHE A 170 2.72 -1.10 -16.64
CA PHE A 170 3.69 -1.83 -17.44
C PHE A 170 4.65 -0.83 -18.08
N THR A 171 5.95 -1.07 -17.99
CA THR A 171 6.99 -0.24 -18.60
C THR A 171 8.02 -1.12 -19.31
N GLY A 172 8.69 -0.56 -20.32
CA GLY A 172 9.75 -1.25 -21.05
C GLY A 172 9.25 -2.53 -21.73
N ILE A 173 9.93 -3.65 -21.54
CA ILE A 173 9.56 -4.94 -22.17
C ILE A 173 8.13 -5.43 -21.84
N PHE A 174 7.48 -4.88 -20.81
CA PHE A 174 6.13 -5.29 -20.41
C PHE A 174 5.01 -4.48 -21.10
N GLU A 175 5.33 -3.39 -21.81
CA GLU A 175 4.31 -2.54 -22.47
C GLU A 175 3.59 -3.28 -23.58
N GLU A 176 4.34 -3.96 -24.44
CA GLU A 176 3.79 -4.73 -25.55
C GLU A 176 3.33 -6.13 -25.08
N TYR A 177 2.27 -6.62 -25.72
CA TYR A 177 1.87 -8.02 -25.55
C TYR A 177 2.93 -8.93 -26.18
N GLY A 178 3.49 -9.82 -25.38
CA GLY A 178 4.57 -10.71 -25.75
C GLY A 178 4.99 -11.62 -24.60
N PRO A 179 6.03 -12.45 -24.77
CA PRO A 179 6.36 -13.52 -23.83
C PRO A 179 6.51 -13.06 -22.37
N ALA A 180 7.15 -11.90 -22.14
CA ALA A 180 7.34 -11.34 -20.80
C ALA A 180 6.02 -10.96 -20.11
N ARG A 181 5.11 -10.33 -20.85
CA ARG A 181 3.79 -9.93 -20.34
C ARG A 181 2.87 -11.12 -20.18
N ASP A 182 2.93 -12.09 -21.10
CA ASP A 182 2.13 -13.31 -21.03
C ASP A 182 2.52 -14.16 -19.81
N GLU A 183 3.82 -14.30 -19.55
CA GLU A 183 4.35 -14.95 -18.34
C GLU A 183 3.82 -14.25 -17.08
N LEU A 184 3.93 -12.92 -17.01
CA LEU A 184 3.41 -12.13 -15.89
C LEU A 184 1.91 -12.32 -15.66
N VAL A 185 1.10 -12.18 -16.70
CA VAL A 185 -0.37 -12.28 -16.59
C VAL A 185 -0.77 -13.70 -16.17
N ALA A 186 -0.11 -14.74 -16.68
CA ALA A 186 -0.37 -16.12 -16.29
C ALA A 186 -0.10 -16.36 -14.79
N THR A 187 0.94 -15.75 -14.24
CA THR A 187 1.29 -15.87 -12.82
C THR A 187 0.45 -14.97 -11.92
N ALA A 188 0.14 -13.74 -12.34
CA ALA A 188 -0.63 -12.78 -11.55
C ALA A 188 -2.11 -13.16 -11.44
N PHE A 189 -2.64 -13.90 -12.41
CA PHE A 189 -4.01 -14.41 -12.41
C PHE A 189 -4.01 -15.93 -12.58
N PRO A 190 -3.58 -16.71 -11.57
CA PRO A 190 -3.56 -18.15 -11.69
C PRO A 190 -4.98 -18.63 -11.99
N ARG A 191 -5.15 -19.33 -13.12
CA ARG A 191 -6.44 -19.92 -13.49
C ARG A 191 -6.86 -20.88 -12.37
N ARG A 192 -7.93 -20.54 -11.67
CA ARG A 192 -8.59 -21.42 -10.71
C ARG A 192 -9.29 -22.57 -11.42
#